data_AF-A0A349JTX0-F1
#
_entry.id   AF-A0A349JTX0-F1
#
_cell.length_a   1.000
_cell.length_b   1.000
_cell.length_c   1.000
_cell.angle_alpha   90.00
_cell.angle_beta   90.00
_cell.angle_gamma   90.00
#
_symmetry.space_group_name_H-M   'P 1'
#
loop_
_entity.id
_entity.type
_entity.pdbx_description
1 polymer ?
#
loop_
_entity_poly.entity_id
_entity_poly.type
_entity_poly.pdbx_seq_one_letter_code
_entity_poly.pdbx_strand_id
1 'polypeptide(L)'
;ARAHEEQEKTLDVVHRINALRAILREGTPLTIADLALDGSDLKKMGLPPGPQFGEILRYLLEEVLDRPEVNNRADLEDLAAQGGFLIDASPDS
;
A
#
# COMPACT_ATOMS: atom_id res chain seq x y z
N ALA A 1 -18.05 -38.30 -3.15
CA ALA A 1 -17.55 -37.60 -1.95
C ALA A 1 -16.11 -37.13 -2.19
N ARG A 2 -15.07 -37.97 -2.02
CA ARG A 2 -13.66 -37.54 -2.15
C ARG A 2 -13.26 -36.93 -3.50
N ALA A 3 -13.62 -37.56 -4.63
CA ALA A 3 -13.25 -37.05 -5.96
C ALA A 3 -13.88 -35.68 -6.30
N HIS A 4 -15.09 -35.41 -5.78
CA HIS A 4 -15.77 -34.13 -5.96
C HIS A 4 -15.09 -33.02 -5.12
N GLU A 5 -14.67 -33.36 -3.90
CA GLU A 5 -13.91 -32.51 -2.99
C GLU A 5 -12.49 -32.17 -3.54
N GLU A 6 -11.83 -33.14 -4.18
CA GLU A 6 -10.53 -32.96 -4.84
C GLU A 6 -10.63 -32.09 -6.08
N GLN A 7 -11.68 -32.28 -6.90
CA GLN A 7 -11.95 -31.41 -8.05
C GLN A 7 -12.27 -29.98 -7.63
N GLU A 8 -13.05 -29.80 -6.55
CA GLU A 8 -13.40 -28.48 -6.00
C GLU A 8 -12.17 -27.74 -5.46
N LYS A 9 -11.31 -28.42 -4.68
CA LYS A 9 -10.02 -27.85 -4.22
C LYS A 9 -9.10 -27.48 -5.38
N THR A 10 -9.04 -28.31 -6.42
CA THR A 10 -8.22 -28.04 -7.61
C THR A 10 -8.72 -26.78 -8.33
N LEU A 11 -10.04 -26.61 -8.44
CA LEU A 11 -10.65 -25.44 -9.06
C LEU A 11 -10.41 -24.16 -8.26
N ASP A 12 -10.42 -24.22 -6.92
CA ASP A 12 -10.05 -23.09 -6.04
C ASP A 12 -8.61 -22.64 -6.29
N VAL A 13 -7.66 -23.58 -6.30
CA VAL A 13 -6.24 -23.29 -6.54
C VAL A 13 -6.05 -22.63 -7.90
N VAL A 14 -6.71 -23.12 -8.96
CA VAL A 14 -6.64 -22.53 -10.30
C VAL A 14 -7.20 -21.12 -10.32
N HIS A 15 -8.34 -20.87 -9.67
CA HIS A 15 -8.92 -19.52 -9.57
C HIS A 15 -7.97 -18.55 -8.88
N ARG A 16 -7.39 -18.95 -7.75
CA ARG A 16 -6.45 -18.12 -7.00
C ARG A 16 -5.18 -17.80 -7.80
N ILE A 17 -4.65 -18.77 -8.53
CA ILE A 17 -3.50 -18.56 -9.42
C ILE A 17 -3.84 -17.54 -10.51
N ASN A 18 -5.02 -17.64 -11.12
CA ASN A 18 -5.43 -16.70 -12.17
C ASN A 18 -5.64 -15.28 -11.62
N ALA A 19 -6.20 -15.14 -10.43
CA ALA A 19 -6.32 -13.84 -9.75
C ALA A 19 -4.94 -13.22 -9.46
N LEU A 20 -4.00 -14.00 -8.91
CA LEU A 20 -2.62 -13.54 -8.68
C LEU A 20 -1.94 -13.11 -9.98
N ARG A 21 -2.13 -13.86 -11.07
CA ARG A 21 -1.59 -13.50 -12.39
C ARG A 21 -2.18 -12.19 -12.92
N ALA A 22 -3.45 -11.89 -12.65
CA ALA A 22 -4.06 -10.62 -13.04
C ALA A 22 -3.41 -9.45 -12.31
N ILE A 23 -3.33 -9.54 -10.97
CA ILE A 23 -2.69 -8.53 -10.10
C ILE A 23 -1.23 -8.27 -10.55
N LEU A 24 -0.46 -9.34 -10.78
CA LEU A 24 0.94 -9.22 -11.23
C LEU A 24 1.07 -8.58 -12.62
N ARG A 25 0.08 -8.75 -13.51
CA ARG A 25 0.08 -8.14 -14.86
C ARG A 25 -0.31 -6.67 -14.82
N GLU A 26 -1.17 -6.28 -13.88
CA GLU A 26 -1.61 -4.90 -13.69
C GLU A 26 -0.53 -4.02 -13.03
N GLY A 27 0.51 -4.63 -12.47
CA GLY A 27 1.58 -3.89 -11.77
C GLY A 27 1.05 -3.22 -10.51
N THR A 28 0.06 -3.84 -9.86
CA THR A 28 -0.54 -3.33 -8.63
C THR A 28 0.55 -3.09 -7.59
N PRO A 29 0.56 -1.94 -6.90
CA PRO A 29 1.55 -1.67 -5.86
C PRO A 29 1.34 -2.61 -4.69
N LEU A 30 2.38 -3.32 -4.26
CA LEU A 30 2.30 -4.32 -3.18
C LEU A 30 3.28 -4.03 -2.04
N THR A 31 4.25 -3.16 -2.27
CA THR A 31 5.30 -2.81 -1.32
C THR A 31 5.49 -1.30 -1.26
N ILE A 32 6.15 -0.82 -0.19
CA ILE A 32 6.50 0.60 -0.06
C ILE A 32 7.34 1.08 -1.25
N ALA A 33 8.17 0.21 -1.83
CA ALA A 33 9.00 0.55 -2.98
C ALA A 33 8.18 0.74 -4.28
N ASP A 34 6.93 0.27 -4.31
CA ASP A 34 6.02 0.44 -5.44
C ASP A 34 5.21 1.74 -5.35
N LEU A 35 5.30 2.49 -4.23
CA LEU A 35 4.64 3.77 -4.09
C LEU A 35 5.21 4.80 -5.07
N ALA A 36 4.33 5.61 -5.64
CA ALA A 36 4.69 6.72 -6.52
C ALA A 36 5.33 7.92 -5.76
N LEU A 37 5.45 7.80 -4.44
CA LEU A 37 6.03 8.77 -3.52
C LEU A 37 7.01 8.06 -2.59
N ASP A 38 8.13 8.72 -2.30
CA ASP A 38 9.16 8.20 -1.38
C ASP A 38 9.48 9.19 -0.24
N GLY A 39 10.42 8.81 0.64
CA GLY A 39 10.85 9.67 1.73
C GLY A 39 11.54 10.98 1.28
N SER A 40 12.10 11.04 0.08
CA SER A 40 12.67 12.28 -0.45
C SER A 40 11.58 13.29 -0.77
N ASP A 41 10.43 12.82 -1.24
CA ASP A 41 9.26 13.66 -1.49
C ASP A 41 8.62 14.14 -0.18
N LEU A 42 8.47 13.27 0.83
CA LEU A 42 8.04 13.69 2.18
C LEU A 42 8.93 14.81 2.75
N LYS A 43 10.24 14.71 2.55
CA LYS A 43 11.19 15.76 2.95
C LYS A 43 10.96 17.07 2.20
N LYS A 44 10.63 17.03 0.91
CA LYS A 44 10.32 18.24 0.10
C LYS A 44 9.01 18.90 0.54
N MET A 45 8.06 18.11 1.04
CA MET A 45 6.82 18.61 1.66
C MET A 45 7.06 19.30 3.01
N GLY A 46 8.29 19.28 3.55
CA GLY A 46 8.65 19.92 4.81
C GLY A 46 8.49 19.03 6.05
N LEU A 47 8.23 17.73 5.86
CA LEU A 47 8.14 16.80 6.99
C LEU A 47 9.54 16.52 7.55
N PRO A 48 9.70 16.49 8.90
CA PRO A 48 11.01 16.27 9.50
C PRO A 48 11.47 14.83 9.24
N PRO A 49 12.70 14.64 8.71
CA PRO A 49 13.20 13.30 8.41
C PRO A 49 13.39 12.49 9.70
N GLY A 50 12.97 11.24 9.68
CA GLY A 50 13.11 10.35 10.83
C GLY A 50 12.34 9.02 10.68
N PRO A 51 12.28 8.22 11.75
CA PRO A 51 11.56 6.93 11.77
C PRO A 51 10.10 7.03 11.31
N GLN A 52 9.46 8.18 11.56
CA GLN A 52 8.10 8.51 11.16
C GLN A 52 7.85 8.41 9.65
N PHE A 53 8.86 8.57 8.79
CA PHE A 53 8.68 8.40 7.34
C PHE A 53 8.24 6.98 7.01
N GLY A 54 8.77 5.97 7.73
CA GLY A 54 8.33 4.60 7.55
C GLY A 54 6.87 4.40 7.94
N GLU A 55 6.36 5.13 8.94
CA GLU A 55 4.96 5.07 9.37
C GLU A 55 4.04 5.69 8.32
N ILE A 56 4.42 6.87 7.81
CA ILE A 56 3.67 7.55 6.74
C ILE A 56 3.63 6.66 5.48
N LEU A 57 4.77 6.12 5.05
CA LEU A 57 4.83 5.27 3.86
C LEU A 57 4.05 3.95 4.04
N ARG A 58 3.99 3.40 5.26
CA ARG A 58 3.13 2.23 5.55
C ARG A 58 1.65 2.57 5.43
N TYR A 59 1.23 3.70 5.98
CA TYR A 59 -0.14 4.17 5.82
C TYR A 59 -0.51 4.39 4.36
N LEU A 60 0.34 5.08 3.59
CA LEU A 60 0.09 5.30 2.17
C LEU A 60 -0.03 3.97 1.41
N LEU A 61 0.78 2.97 1.77
CA LEU A 61 0.64 1.63 1.21
C LEU A 61 -0.69 0.97 1.57
N GLU A 62 -1.17 1.10 2.81
CA GLU A 62 -2.48 0.57 3.21
C GLU A 62 -3.61 1.19 2.37
N GLU A 63 -3.60 2.51 2.16
CA GLU A 63 -4.58 3.20 1.31
C GLU A 63 -4.51 2.75 -0.16
N VAL A 64 -3.30 2.53 -0.68
CA VAL A 64 -3.07 2.06 -2.06
C VAL A 64 -3.46 0.60 -2.25
N LEU A 65 -3.28 -0.26 -1.24
CA LEU A 65 -3.73 -1.65 -1.32
C LEU A 65 -5.25 -1.76 -1.44
N ASP A 66 -5.99 -0.86 -0.80
CA ASP A 66 -7.44 -0.77 -0.91
C ASP A 66 -7.88 -0.09 -2.22
N ARG A 67 -7.12 0.91 -2.69
CA ARG A 67 -7.43 1.72 -3.89
C ARG A 67 -6.17 1.92 -4.76
N PRO A 68 -5.75 0.93 -5.57
CA PRO A 68 -4.52 1.01 -6.34
C PRO A 68 -4.39 2.23 -7.26
N GLU A 69 -5.52 2.78 -7.71
CA GLU A 69 -5.61 3.98 -8.54
C GLU A 69 -5.07 5.26 -7.89
N VAL A 70 -5.01 5.31 -6.55
CA VAL A 70 -4.48 6.48 -5.82
C VAL A 70 -2.95 6.49 -5.75
N ASN A 71 -2.27 5.48 -6.31
CA ASN A 71 -0.81 5.42 -6.36
C ASN A 71 -0.22 6.35 -7.42
N ASN A 72 -0.48 7.64 -7.30
CA ASN A 72 0.15 8.71 -8.05
C ASN A 72 0.56 9.82 -7.10
N ARG A 73 1.55 10.62 -7.51
CA ARG A 73 2.18 11.60 -6.60
C ARG A 73 1.18 12.56 -5.96
N ALA A 74 0.24 13.11 -6.73
CA ALA A 74 -0.68 14.12 -6.22
C ALA A 74 -1.59 13.56 -5.11
N ASP A 75 -2.22 12.41 -5.37
CA ASP A 75 -3.11 11.78 -4.40
C ASP A 75 -2.36 11.34 -3.13
N LEU A 76 -1.12 10.84 -3.27
CA LEU A 76 -0.29 10.45 -2.12
C LEU A 76 0.18 11.65 -1.30
N GLU A 77 0.51 12.78 -1.92
CA GLU A 77 0.84 14.03 -1.23
C GLU A 77 -0.37 14.53 -0.41
N ASP A 78 -1.57 14.49 -1.01
CA ASP A 78 -2.81 14.88 -0.34
C ASP A 78 -3.15 13.95 0.83
N LEU A 79 -2.97 12.64 0.67
CA LEU A 79 -3.17 11.65 1.76
C LEU A 79 -2.17 11.86 2.90
N ALA A 80 -0.90 12.10 2.57
CA ALA A 80 0.14 12.36 3.57
C ALA A 80 -0.14 13.66 4.36
N ALA A 81 -0.72 14.67 3.73
CA ALA A 81 -1.10 15.92 4.39
C ALA A 81 -2.36 15.78 5.28
N GLN A 82 -3.31 14.91 4.90
CA GLN A 82 -4.53 14.63 5.67
C GLN A 82 -4.29 13.69 6.86
N GLY A 83 -3.27 12.83 6.74
CA GLY A 83 -2.92 11.82 7.71
C GLY A 83 -2.66 12.38 9.11
N GLY A 84 -3.46 11.96 10.09
CA GLY A 84 -3.33 12.30 11.52
C GLY A 84 -2.08 11.72 12.21
N PHE A 85 -0.99 11.47 11.50
CA PHE A 85 0.28 10.95 12.02
C PHE A 85 1.04 11.97 12.90
N LEU A 86 0.55 13.22 12.96
CA LEU A 86 1.14 14.30 13.75
C LEU A 86 0.71 14.31 15.23
N ILE A 87 0.04 13.28 15.75
CA ILE A 87 -0.47 13.31 17.13
C ILE A 87 0.65 13.25 18.20
N ASP A 88 1.90 12.93 17.86
CA ASP A 88 2.99 12.86 18.88
C ASP A 88 4.23 13.72 18.60
N ALA A 89 4.18 14.64 17.64
CA ALA A 89 5.25 15.62 17.45
C ALA A 89 4.99 16.91 18.26
N SER A 90 4.61 16.77 19.54
CA SER A 90 4.84 17.87 20.50
C SER A 90 6.19 17.61 21.18
N PRO A 91 7.18 18.52 21.07
CA PRO A 91 8.42 18.41 21.85
C PRO A 91 8.22 18.65 23.35
N ASP A 92 7.03 19.07 23.76
CA ASP A 92 6.66 19.37 25.14
C ASP A 92 5.31 18.70 25.48
N SER A 93 5.35 17.49 26.03
CA SER A 93 4.33 16.89 26.91
C SER A 93 4.96 15.76 27.73
#